data_AF-A0A1E3V4D4-F1
#
_entry.id   AF-A0A1E3V4D4-F1
#
_cell.length_a   1.000
_cell.length_b   1.000
_cell.length_c   1.000
_cell.angle_alpha   90.00
_cell.angle_beta   90.00
_cell.angle_gamma   90.00
#
_symmetry.space_group_name_H-M   'P 1'
#
loop_
_entity.id
_entity.type
_entity.pdbx_description
1 polymer ?
#
loop_
_entity_poly.entity_id
_entity_poly.type
_entity_poly.pdbx_seq_one_letter_code
_entity_poly.pdbx_strand_id
1 'polypeptide(L)' 'MTVGEIVAIRRENESICIPLGEVHRLGNLGKIMLELIEVHSSYLGEDDIIQIADEFGRS' A
#
# COMPACT_ATOMS: atom_id res chain seq x y z
N MET A 1 4.46 -6.39 3.07
CA MET A 1 4.24 -5.59 1.86
C MET A 1 4.27 -6.52 0.67
N THR A 2 3.24 -6.42 -0.17
CA THR A 2 3.17 -7.12 -1.46
C THR A 2 3.16 -6.06 -2.56
N VAL A 3 3.96 -6.25 -3.61
CA VAL A 3 3.95 -5.45 -4.85
C VAL A 3 4.13 -6.41 -6.02
N GLY A 4 3.12 -6.54 -6.87
CA GLY A 4 3.07 -7.59 -7.89
C GLY A 4 3.27 -8.97 -7.25
N GLU A 5 4.27 -9.71 -7.71
CA GLU A 5 4.64 -11.03 -7.16
C GLU A 5 5.58 -10.96 -5.95
N ILE A 6 6.12 -9.78 -5.62
CA ILE A 6 7.13 -9.64 -4.57
C ILE A 6 6.45 -9.49 -3.21
N VAL A 7 6.76 -10.39 -2.29
CA VAL A 7 6.34 -10.32 -0.89
C VAL A 7 7.55 -10.10 0.01
N ALA A 8 7.53 -9.02 0.78
CA ALA A 8 8.59 -8.67 1.71
C ALA A 8 8.06 -8.05 3.01
N ILE A 9 8.70 -8.36 4.13
CA ILE A 9 8.49 -7.67 5.41
C ILE A 9 9.20 -6.32 5.35
N ARG A 10 8.53 -5.28 5.85
CA ARG A 10 9.12 -3.96 6.03
C ARG A 10 9.28 -3.65 7.51
N ARG A 11 10.38 -2.99 7.85
CA ARG A 11 10.67 -2.49 9.19
C ARG A 11 10.45 -0.98 9.25
N GLU A 12 10.50 -0.46 10.46
CA GLU A 12 10.48 0.99 10.70
C GLU A 12 11.56 1.69 9.86
N ASN A 13 11.21 2.86 9.32
CA ASN A 13 12.06 3.69 8.46
C ASN A 13 12.45 3.07 7.10
N GLU A 14 11.89 1.92 6.72
CA GLU A 14 12.05 1.39 5.36
C GLU A 14 11.00 1.97 4.42
N SER A 15 11.42 2.32 3.21
CA SER A 15 10.54 2.78 2.14
C SER A 15 10.51 1.80 0.98
N ILE A 16 9.47 1.92 0.16
CA ILE A 16 9.34 1.18 -1.10
C ILE A 16 8.63 2.08 -2.12
N CYS A 17 9.13 2.06 -3.34
CA CYS A 17 8.43 2.66 -4.48
C CYS A 17 7.50 1.61 -5.09
N ILE A 18 6.27 2.01 -5.38
CA ILE A 18 5.28 1.16 -6.02
C ILE A 18 5.24 1.56 -7.50
N PRO A 19 5.62 0.66 -8.43
CA PRO A 19 5.56 0.97 -9.84
C PRO A 19 4.11 1.22 -10.29
N LEU A 20 3.96 2.08 -11.31
CA LEU A 20 2.65 2.39 -11.87
C LEU A 20 1.96 1.11 -12.37
N GLY A 21 0.69 0.95 -12.01
CA GLY A 21 -0.14 -0.20 -12.43
C GLY A 21 0.10 -1.49 -11.64
N GLU A 22 1.07 -1.51 -10.70
CA GLU A 22 1.30 -2.68 -9.86
C GLU A 22 0.29 -2.78 -8.72
N VAL A 23 -0.31 -3.96 -8.61
CA VAL A 23 -1.16 -4.30 -7.48
C VAL A 23 -0.27 -4.41 -6.24
N HIS A 24 -0.67 -3.74 -5.17
CA HIS A 24 0.09 -3.74 -3.94
C HIS A 24 -0.83 -3.86 -2.71
N ARG A 25 -0.26 -4.37 -1.61
CA ARG A 25 -0.96 -4.50 -0.33
C ARG A 25 0.02 -4.35 0.82
N LEU A 26 -0.32 -3.47 1.76
CA LEU A 26 0.36 -3.38 3.05
C LEU A 26 -0.46 -4.09 4.12
N GLY A 27 0.19 -4.98 4.88
CA GLY A 27 -0.43 -5.67 6.02
C GLY A 27 0.38 -5.42 7.28
N ASN A 28 -0.29 -5.04 8.37
CA ASN A 28 0.34 -4.91 9.68
C ASN A 28 0.29 -6.25 10.42
N LEU A 29 1.36 -7.04 10.33
CA LEU A 29 1.51 -8.31 11.05
C LEU A 29 1.99 -8.13 12.50
N GLY A 30 2.35 -6.89 12.87
CA GLY A 30 2.81 -6.55 14.21
C GLY A 30 1.67 -6.41 15.21
N LYS A 31 2.04 -6.30 16.49
CA LYS A 31 1.10 -6.00 17.59
C LYS A 31 1.05 -4.50 17.92
N ILE A 32 1.84 -3.69 17.23
CA ILE A 32 1.96 -2.25 17.43
C ILE A 32 1.18 -1.55 16.32
N MET A 33 0.59 -0.39 16.64
CA MET A 33 -0.06 0.46 15.64
C MET A 33 0.94 0.82 14.55
N LEU A 34 0.54 0.64 13.30
CA LEU A 34 1.35 1.01 12.14
C LEU A 34 1.03 2.45 11.75
N GLU A 35 2.06 3.29 11.74
CA GLU A 35 2.02 4.62 11.16
C GLU A 35 2.78 4.59 9.83
N LEU A 36 2.22 5.20 8.79
CA LEU A 36 2.82 5.26 7.47
C LEU A 36 2.66 6.63 6.85
N ILE A 37 3.58 6.97 5.95
CA ILE A 37 3.49 8.15 5.10
C ILE A 37 3.43 7.65 3.66
N GLU A 38 2.38 8.02 2.95
CA GLU A 38 2.22 7.74 1.53
C GLU A 38 2.43 9.03 0.74
N VAL A 39 3.26 8.97 -0.30
CA VAL A 39 3.64 10.14 -1.09
C VAL A 39 3.32 9.86 -2.56
N HIS A 40 2.53 10.75 -3.16
CA HIS A 40 2.12 10.69 -4.56
C HIS A 40 2.72 11.88 -5.33
N SER A 41 3.31 11.64 -6.50
CA SER A 41 4.17 12.62 -7.18
C SER A 41 3.58 13.34 -8.41
N SER A 42 2.41 12.95 -8.94
CA SER A 42 1.92 13.53 -10.20
C SER A 42 0.41 13.79 -10.33
N TYR A 43 -0.43 13.18 -9.50
CA TYR A 43 -1.86 13.43 -9.48
C TYR A 43 -2.43 12.94 -8.13
N LEU A 44 -3.35 13.69 -7.53
CA LEU A 44 -3.97 13.38 -6.23
C LEU A 44 -5.47 13.07 -6.38
N GLY A 45 -5.96 12.91 -7.61
CA GLY A 45 -7.34 12.48 -7.83
C GLY A 45 -7.51 11.03 -7.42
N GLU A 46 -8.61 10.73 -6.72
CA GLU A 46 -8.95 9.37 -6.28
C GLU A 46 -9.34 8.46 -7.46
N ASP A 47 -9.59 9.03 -8.65
CA ASP A 47 -9.91 8.33 -9.90
C ASP A 47 -8.74 7.53 -10.49
N ASP A 48 -7.51 7.80 -10.05
CA ASP A 48 -6.32 7.02 -10.45
C ASP A 48 -6.06 5.80 -9.52
N ILE A 49 -6.88 5.62 -8.48
CA ILE A 49 -6.74 4.51 -7.53
C ILE A 49 -7.87 3.51 -7.75
N ILE A 50 -7.51 2.29 -8.15
CA ILE A 50 -8.45 1.17 -8.24
C ILE A 50 -8.36 0.35 -6.95
N GLN A 51 -9.41 0.37 -6.15
CA GLN A 51 -9.52 -0.48 -4.98
C GLN A 51 -10.00 -1.89 -5.40
N ILE A 52 -9.09 -2.87 -5.35
CA ILE A 52 -9.32 -4.20 -5.93
C ILE A 52 -10.05 -5.14 -4.96
N ALA A 53 -9.83 -4.97 -3.66
CA ALA A 53 -10.45 -5.78 -2.63
C ALA A 53 -10.82 -4.90 -1.44
N ASP A 54 -12.09 -4.98 -1.07
CA ASP A 54 -12.59 -4.43 0.17
C ASP A 54 -13.00 -5.60 1.07
N GLU A 55 -12.06 -6.03 1.91
CA GLU A 55 -12.33 -7.05 2.93
C GLU A 55 -13.18 -6.48 4.10
N PHE A 56 -13.57 -5.19 4.06
CA PHE A 56 -14.28 -4.49 5.13
C PHE A 56 -15.66 -3.93 4.76
N GLY A 57 -16.14 -4.07 3.52
CA GLY A 57 -17.51 -3.75 3.09
C GLY A 57 -17.89 -2.26 3.11
N ARG A 58 -16.96 -1.35 2.86
CA ARG A 58 -17.19 0.09 2.66
C ARG A 58 -17.58 0.35 1.20
N SER A 59 -18.87 0.61 1.02
CA SER A 59 -19.53 1.02 -0.24
C SER A 59 -19.04 2.37 -0.77
#